data_AF-A0A1B9MVX0-F1
#
_entry.id   AF-A0A1B9MVX0-F1
#
_cell.length_a   1.000
_cell.length_b   1.000
_cell.length_c   1.000
_cell.angle_alpha   90.00
_cell.angle_beta   90.00
_cell.angle_gamma   90.00
#
_symmetry.space_group_name_H-M   'P 1'
#
loop_
_entity.id
_entity.type
_entity.pdbx_description
1 polymer ?
#
loop_
_entity_poly.entity_id
_entity_poly.type
_entity_poly.pdbx_seq_one_letter_code
_entity_poly.pdbx_strand_id
1 'polypeptide(L)' 'MSHKVDAVSWWNRVGRKFGAKSKEVREWMLDSKNYELEYYKINRSKGGKLNEIYKPPLK' A
#
# COMPACT_ATOMS: atom_id res chain seq x y z
N MET A 1 -9.40 -7.32 -5.07
CA MET A 1 -8.47 -7.54 -3.96
C MET A 1 -8.02 -6.18 -3.49
N SER A 2 -8.47 -5.75 -2.30
CA SER A 2 -8.12 -4.44 -1.74
C SER A 2 -7.04 -4.65 -0.70
N HIS A 3 -6.14 -3.69 -0.54
CA HIS A 3 -5.36 -3.69 0.69
C HIS A 3 -6.26 -3.29 1.86
N LYS A 4 -6.12 -3.96 3.01
CA LYS A 4 -6.77 -3.53 4.27
C LYS A 4 -6.32 -2.13 4.68
N VAL A 5 -5.06 -1.82 4.38
CA VAL A 5 -4.44 -0.51 4.56
C VAL A 5 -3.93 -0.06 3.21
N ASP A 6 -4.40 1.09 2.73
CA ASP A 6 -3.97 1.61 1.42
C ASP A 6 -2.44 1.64 1.30
N ALA A 7 -1.95 1.18 0.14
CA ALA A 7 -0.53 1.01 -0.10
C ALA A 7 0.22 2.35 -0.10
N VAL A 8 -0.41 3.42 -0.59
CA VAL A 8 0.16 4.78 -0.61
C VAL A 8 0.21 5.34 0.81
N SER A 9 -0.86 5.17 1.58
CA SER A 9 -0.90 5.57 3.00
C SER A 9 0.16 4.84 3.83
N TRP A 10 0.30 3.52 3.64
CA TRP A 10 1.30 2.72 4.35
C TRP A 10 2.72 3.12 3.95
N TRP A 11 2.97 3.32 2.66
CA TRP A 11 4.26 3.80 2.16
C TRP A 11 4.64 5.14 2.78
N ASN A 12 3.71 6.11 2.77
CA ASN A 12 3.94 7.45 3.29
C ASN A 12 4.21 7.47 4.80
N ARG A 13 3.63 6.54 5.57
CA ARG A 13 3.77 6.45 7.03
C ARG A 13 4.98 5.62 7.46
N VAL A 14 5.20 4.48 6.81
CA VAL A 14 6.10 3.41 7.27
C VAL A 14 7.09 3.01 6.18
N GLY A 15 6.60 2.58 5.00
CA GLY A 15 7.42 1.96 3.96
C GLY A 15 8.59 2.82 3.47
N ARG A 16 8.37 4.14 3.32
CA ARG A 16 9.41 5.08 2.85
C ARG A 16 10.62 5.19 3.78
N LYS A 17 10.51 4.75 5.04
CA LYS A 17 11.63 4.76 6.02
C LYS A 17 12.65 3.65 5.78
N PHE A 18 12.21 2.54 5.18
CA PHE A 18 13.06 1.37 4.92
C PHE A 18 13.81 1.48 3.59
N GLY A 19 13.34 2.35 2.68
CA GLY A 19 13.90 2.51 1.34
C GLY A 19 13.16 1.70 0.29
N ALA A 20 13.25 2.12 -0.97
CA ALA A 20 12.60 1.44 -2.08
C ALA A 20 13.20 0.04 -2.26
N LYS A 21 12.35 -0.99 -2.45
CA LYS A 21 12.74 -2.40 -2.64
C LYS A 21 13.50 -3.05 -1.46
N SER A 22 13.44 -2.45 -0.27
CA SER A 22 13.90 -3.07 0.97
C SER A 22 13.18 -4.39 1.26
N LYS A 23 13.79 -5.24 2.09
CA LYS A 23 13.25 -6.56 2.41
C LYS A 23 11.90 -6.43 3.13
N GLU A 24 11.80 -5.46 4.03
CA GLU A 24 10.62 -5.13 4.82
C GLU A 24 9.45 -4.64 3.96
N VAL A 25 9.72 -3.81 2.95
CA VAL A 25 8.70 -3.36 2.00
C VAL A 25 8.21 -4.53 1.14
N ARG A 26 9.11 -5.41 0.71
CA ARG A 26 8.72 -6.61 -0.05
C ARG A 26 7.91 -7.59 0.79
N GLU A 27 8.31 -7.85 2.03
CA GLU A 27 7.57 -8.70 2.96
C GLU A 27 6.16 -8.17 3.18
N TRP A 28 6.00 -6.84 3.37
CA TRP A 28 4.68 -6.24 3.51
C TRP A 28 3.83 -6.35 2.24
N MET A 29 4.41 -6.11 1.06
CA MET A 29 3.70 -6.22 -0.22
C MET A 29 3.33 -7.67 -0.57
N LEU A 30 4.08 -8.66 -0.09
CA LEU A 30 3.85 -10.08 -0.37
C LEU A 30 2.98 -10.75 0.69
N ASP A 31 2.75 -10.12 1.84
CA ASP A 31 1.89 -10.68 2.88
C ASP A 31 0.41 -10.66 2.44
N SER A 32 -0.13 -11.86 2.20
CA SER A 32 -1.53 -12.05 1.83
C SER A 32 -2.51 -11.54 2.89
N LYS A 33 -2.08 -11.41 4.16
CA LYS A 33 -2.92 -10.86 5.25
C LYS A 33 -3.20 -9.37 5.09
N ASN A 34 -2.39 -8.65 4.29
CA ASN A 34 -2.59 -7.24 3.96
C ASN A 34 -3.67 -7.03 2.90
N TYR A 35 -4.23 -8.10 2.34
CA TYR A 35 -5.24 -8.04 1.31
C TYR A 35 -6.58 -8.66 1.76
N GLU A 36 -7.68 -8.07 1.30
CA GLU A 36 -9.02 -8.64 1.40
C GLU A 36 -9.65 -8.82 0.03
N LEU A 37 -10.41 -9.91 -0.10
CA LEU A 37 -11.22 -10.19 -1.28
C LEU A 37 -12.50 -9.35 -1.22
N GLU A 38 -12.39 -8.08 -1.60
CA GLU A 38 -13.56 -7.24 -1.82
C GLU A 38 -14.28 -7.58 -3.14
N TYR A 39 -15.59 -7.39 -3.13
CA TYR A 39 -16.45 -7.47 -4.32
C TYR A 39 -15.97 -6.51 -5.42
N TYR A 40 -15.87 -7.01 -6.65
CA TYR A 40 -15.17 -6.37 -7.78
C TYR A 40 -15.62 -4.92 -8.09
N LYS A 41 -16.87 -4.54 -7.77
CA LYS A 41 -17.39 -3.18 -7.99
C LYS A 41 -16.81 -2.14 -7.03
N ILE A 42 -16.40 -2.53 -5.82
CA ILE A 42 -16.06 -1.58 -4.74
C ILE A 42 -14.64 -1.02 -4.92
N ASN A 43 -13.71 -1.91 -5.25
CA ASN A 43 -12.28 -1.62 -5.23
C ASN A 43 -11.81 -0.59 -6.27
N ARG A 44 -12.41 -0.62 -7.47
CA ARG A 44 -11.97 0.21 -8.61
C ARG A 44 -12.00 1.72 -8.37
N SER A 45 -12.78 2.17 -7.38
CA SER A 45 -12.95 3.59 -7.07
C SER A 45 -12.31 4.03 -5.75
N LYS A 46 -11.96 3.10 -4.85
CA LYS A 46 -11.43 3.45 -3.52
C LYS A 46 -10.03 4.05 -3.60
N GLY A 47 -9.13 3.43 -4.38
CA GLY A 47 -7.78 3.95 -4.58
C GLY A 47 -7.77 5.34 -5.25
N GLY A 48 -8.65 5.56 -6.24
CA GLY A 48 -8.77 6.86 -6.91
C GLY A 48 -9.43 7.98 -6.08
N LYS A 49 -10.09 7.63 -4.96
CA LYS A 49 -10.63 8.61 -4.00
C LYS A 49 -9.60 9.11 -3.00
N LEU A 50 -8.50 8.38 -2.82
CA LEU A 50 -7.40 8.81 -1.97
C LEU A 50 -6.56 9.80 -2.78
N ASN A 51 -6.67 11.09 -2.46
CA ASN A 51 -5.83 12.16 -3.02
C ASN A 51 -4.38 12.09 -2.45
N GLU A 52 -3.86 10.88 -2.28
CA GLU A 52 -2.52 10.63 -1.75
C GLU A 52 -1.56 10.26 -2.87
N ILE A 53 -0.34 10.78 -2.80
CA ILE A 53 0.73 10.50 -3.76
C ILE A 53 1.89 9.88 -2.99
N TYR A 54 2.62 8.97 -3.65
CA TYR A 54 3.85 8.38 -3.10
C TYR A 54 4.88 9.47 -2.81
N LYS A 55 5.30 9.57 -1.55
CA LYS A 55 6.45 10.41 -1.16
C LYS A 55 7.77 9.74 -1.52
N PRO A 56 8.86 10.49 -1.74
CA PRO A 56 10.17 9.89 -1.97
C PRO A 56 10.63 9.04 -0.75
N PRO A 57 11.43 7.99 -0.98
CA PRO A 57 12.06 7.23 0.09
C PRO A 57 13.02 8.12 0.89
N LEU A 58 13.12 7.86 2.19
CA LEU A 58 14.00 8.61 3.11
C LEU A 58 15.41 8.01 3.20
N LYS A 59 15.61 6.84 2.59
CA LYS A 59 16.80 6.01 2.69
C LYS A 59 17.17 5.47 1.33
#